data_AF-A0A9D8LWR7-F1
#
_entry.id   AF-A0A9D8LWR7-F1
#
_cell.length_a   1.000
_cell.length_b   1.000
_cell.length_c   1.000
_cell.angle_alpha   90.00
_cell.angle_beta   90.00
_cell.angle_gamma   90.00
#
_symmetry.space_group_name_H-M   'P 1'
#
loop_
_entity.id
_entity.type
_entity.pdbx_description
1 polymer ?
#
loop_
_entity_poly.entity_id
_entity_poly.type
_entity_poly.pdbx_seq_one_letter_code
_entity_poly.pdbx_strand_id
1 'polypeptide(L)'
;MTENAAMTIGTISLTPEEQALVDRIEFDPLALAGDHARYLSNSDIASKLMWSIFRRDAIPPARLAWFTDPQLNFGRLKGSRESNFRRNNPEDEEMIRHPHFLKYLRYFIFGADLPRDLCEEFAKRVADCYHVNGSDALELGDWARGEVRRRRMDGQHSAEEFHKLALDCGVHAMWVGTIYDRVKIAPPASRYR
;
A
#
# COMPACT_ATOMS: atom_id res chain seq x y z
N MET A 1 10.39 1.52 26.43
CA MET A 1 9.17 2.31 26.24
C MET A 1 9.00 2.45 24.74
N THR A 2 8.33 1.49 24.11
CA THR A 2 8.04 1.51 22.67
C THR A 2 6.90 2.49 22.45
N GLU A 3 7.21 3.55 21.74
CA GLU A 3 6.29 4.55 21.22
C GLU A 3 5.11 3.83 20.55
N ASN A 4 3.88 4.12 20.98
CA ASN A 4 2.70 3.72 20.23
C ASN A 4 2.84 4.37 18.85
N ALA A 5 3.20 3.60 17.82
CA ALA A 5 3.25 4.10 16.46
C ALA A 5 1.86 4.66 16.14
N ALA A 6 1.76 5.98 15.92
CA ALA A 6 0.51 6.60 15.60
C ALA A 6 -0.08 5.91 14.35
N MET A 7 -1.32 5.44 14.44
CA MET A 7 -1.99 4.79 13.32
C MET A 7 -2.13 5.79 12.18
N THR A 8 -1.62 5.45 10.99
CA THR A 8 -1.58 6.33 9.81
C THR A 8 -2.53 5.82 8.74
N ILE A 9 -3.82 5.76 9.08
CA ILE A 9 -4.85 5.28 8.16
C ILE A 9 -5.35 6.44 7.30
N GLY A 10 -5.38 6.21 5.98
CA GLY A 10 -5.98 7.13 5.02
C GLY A 10 -5.02 8.15 4.44
N THR A 11 -5.57 9.25 3.91
CA THR A 11 -4.79 10.20 3.11
C THR A 11 -3.90 11.06 3.98
N ILE A 12 -2.63 11.24 3.59
CA ILE A 12 -1.75 12.21 4.22
C ILE A 12 -2.27 13.64 3.98
N SER A 13 -1.91 14.58 4.85
CA SER A 13 -2.19 15.99 4.61
C SER A 13 -1.44 16.46 3.36
N LEU A 14 -2.15 16.94 2.34
CA LEU A 14 -1.60 17.50 1.10
C LEU A 14 -1.70 19.03 1.12
N THR A 15 -0.71 19.72 0.55
CA THR A 15 -0.84 21.16 0.28
C THR A 15 -1.82 21.39 -0.88
N PRO A 16 -2.37 22.61 -1.05
CA PRO A 16 -3.22 22.92 -2.20
C PRO A 16 -2.54 22.62 -3.55
N GLU A 17 -1.23 22.86 -3.67
CA GLU A 17 -0.44 22.58 -4.87
C GLU A 17 -0.30 21.07 -5.11
N GLU A 18 -0.05 20.30 -4.05
CA GLU A 18 0.04 18.84 -4.14
C GLU A 18 -1.31 18.22 -4.49
N GLN A 19 -2.40 18.72 -3.92
CA GLN A 19 -3.75 18.29 -4.26
C GLN A 19 -4.05 18.57 -5.74
N ALA A 20 -3.68 19.74 -6.25
CA ALA A 20 -3.84 20.07 -7.67
C ALA A 20 -3.02 19.17 -8.61
N LEU A 21 -1.88 18.63 -8.15
CA LEU A 21 -1.13 17.62 -8.88
C LEU A 21 -1.85 16.26 -8.81
N VAL A 22 -2.29 15.84 -7.63
CA VAL A 22 -3.04 14.58 -7.41
C VAL A 22 -4.26 14.50 -8.31
N ASP A 23 -5.06 15.55 -8.39
CA ASP A 23 -6.30 15.60 -9.17
C ASP A 23 -6.07 15.40 -10.68
N ARG A 24 -4.84 15.55 -11.15
CA ARG A 24 -4.44 15.42 -12.56
C ARG A 24 -3.70 14.11 -12.87
N ILE A 25 -3.28 13.36 -11.86
CA ILE A 25 -2.56 12.11 -12.05
C ILE A 25 -3.55 10.99 -12.33
N GLU A 26 -3.32 10.27 -13.42
CA GLU A 26 -3.84 8.94 -13.64
C GLU A 26 -2.95 7.93 -12.89
N PHE A 27 -3.51 7.25 -11.90
CA PHE A 27 -2.79 6.27 -11.09
C PHE A 27 -2.86 4.86 -11.65
N ASP A 28 -3.82 4.56 -12.54
CA ASP A 28 -3.89 3.26 -13.23
C ASP A 28 -2.93 3.24 -14.44
N PRO A 29 -1.84 2.47 -14.40
CA PRO A 29 -0.91 2.40 -15.52
C PRO A 29 -1.55 1.84 -16.81
N LEU A 30 -2.60 1.04 -16.69
CA LEU A 30 -3.31 0.48 -17.85
C LEU A 30 -4.11 1.55 -18.59
N ALA A 31 -4.63 2.55 -17.87
CA ALA A 31 -5.33 3.68 -18.48
C ALA A 31 -4.39 4.59 -19.30
N LEU A 32 -3.07 4.48 -19.10
CA LEU A 32 -2.03 5.18 -19.87
C LEU A 32 -1.48 4.35 -21.03
N ALA A 33 -1.86 3.08 -21.14
CA ALA A 33 -1.31 2.18 -22.14
C ALA A 33 -1.67 2.64 -23.56
N GLY A 34 -0.67 2.69 -24.44
CA GLY A 34 -0.85 3.06 -25.86
C GLY A 34 -0.86 4.57 -26.16
N ASP A 35 -0.81 5.43 -25.13
CA ASP A 35 -0.70 6.89 -25.31
C ASP A 35 0.60 7.41 -24.68
N HIS A 36 1.64 7.50 -25.52
CA HIS A 36 2.97 7.92 -25.07
C HIS A 36 2.99 9.38 -24.57
N ALA A 37 2.23 10.28 -25.19
CA ALA A 37 2.21 11.68 -24.81
C ALA A 37 1.54 11.87 -23.44
N ARG A 38 0.40 11.20 -23.23
CA ARG A 38 -0.28 11.19 -21.94
C ARG A 38 0.58 10.54 -20.86
N TYR A 39 1.29 9.46 -21.18
CA TYR A 39 2.27 8.83 -20.29
C TYR A 39 3.35 9.83 -19.83
N LEU A 40 4.02 10.51 -20.76
CA LEU A 40 5.08 11.47 -20.41
C LEU A 40 4.55 12.61 -19.54
N SER A 41 3.37 13.15 -19.89
CA SER A 41 2.74 14.19 -19.09
C SER A 41 2.40 13.72 -17.67
N ASN A 42 1.86 12.50 -17.53
CA ASN A 42 1.54 11.93 -16.22
C ASN A 42 2.80 11.67 -15.39
N SER A 43 3.86 11.18 -16.04
CA SER A 43 5.17 10.93 -15.44
C SER A 43 5.80 12.21 -14.85
N ASP A 44 5.72 13.33 -15.59
CA ASP A 44 6.17 14.64 -15.10
C ASP A 44 5.40 15.12 -13.86
N ILE A 45 4.07 14.93 -13.85
CA ILE A 45 3.22 15.36 -12.74
C ILE A 45 3.51 14.47 -11.51
N ALA A 46 3.63 13.16 -11.69
CA ALA A 46 3.95 12.21 -10.64
C ALA A 46 5.33 12.48 -10.00
N SER A 47 6.35 12.78 -10.82
CA SER A 47 7.68 13.17 -10.31
C SER A 47 7.63 14.44 -9.46
N LYS A 48 6.96 15.49 -9.97
CA LYS A 48 6.78 16.75 -9.21
C LYS A 48 6.08 16.53 -7.88
N LEU A 49 5.02 15.73 -7.87
CA LEU A 49 4.27 15.41 -6.65
C LEU A 49 5.12 14.63 -5.64
N MET A 50 5.81 13.57 -6.10
CA MET A 50 6.66 12.75 -5.25
C MET A 50 7.74 13.60 -4.56
N TRP A 51 8.43 14.45 -5.32
CA TRP A 51 9.45 15.34 -4.76
C TRP A 51 8.90 16.39 -3.80
N SER A 52 7.70 16.92 -4.07
CA SER A 52 7.03 17.86 -3.14
C SER A 52 6.77 17.21 -1.79
N ILE A 53 6.14 16.03 -1.80
CA ILE A 53 5.80 15.26 -0.59
C ILE A 53 7.07 14.85 0.15
N PHE A 54 8.07 14.36 -0.58
CA PHE A 54 9.33 13.87 0.00
C PHE A 54 10.11 14.98 0.73
N ARG A 55 10.22 16.18 0.14
CA ARG A 55 10.99 17.30 0.71
C ARG A 55 10.47 17.78 2.07
N ARG A 56 9.21 17.53 2.38
CA ARG A 56 8.58 17.91 3.65
C ARG A 56 8.34 16.73 4.59
N ASP A 57 8.95 15.58 4.30
CA ASP A 57 8.88 14.36 5.12
C ASP A 57 7.44 13.91 5.45
N ALA A 58 6.56 14.00 4.45
CA ALA A 58 5.13 13.74 4.64
C ALA A 58 4.71 12.28 4.47
N ILE A 59 5.62 11.41 4.05
CA ILE A 59 5.34 9.99 3.87
C ILE A 59 5.49 9.29 5.23
N PRO A 60 4.45 8.61 5.74
CA PRO A 60 4.57 7.86 6.99
C PRO A 60 5.70 6.83 6.92
N PRO A 61 6.52 6.69 7.97
CA PRO A 61 7.64 5.74 7.97
C PRO A 61 7.22 4.29 7.67
N ALA A 62 6.04 3.87 8.13
CA ALA A 62 5.49 2.54 7.86
C ALA A 62 5.24 2.31 6.36
N ARG A 63 4.79 3.34 5.63
CA ARG A 63 4.56 3.26 4.18
C ARG A 63 5.86 3.24 3.40
N LEU A 64 6.84 4.05 3.83
CA LEU A 64 8.17 4.02 3.24
C LEU A 64 8.85 2.66 3.46
N ALA A 65 8.76 2.11 4.67
CA ALA A 65 9.27 0.78 5.00
C ALA A 65 8.67 -0.31 4.12
N TRP A 66 7.37 -0.27 3.81
CA TRP A 66 6.77 -1.23 2.87
C TRP A 66 7.45 -1.25 1.49
N PHE A 67 7.98 -0.11 1.05
CA PHE A 67 8.71 0.01 -0.21
C PHE A 67 10.19 -0.39 -0.09
N THR A 68 10.85 0.01 0.99
CA THR A 68 12.31 -0.08 1.15
C THR A 68 12.79 -1.30 1.95
N ASP A 69 11.95 -1.92 2.78
CA ASP A 69 12.30 -3.06 3.62
C ASP A 69 12.10 -4.40 2.88
N PRO A 70 13.16 -5.21 2.67
CA PRO A 70 13.07 -6.55 2.11
C PRO A 70 12.19 -7.52 2.90
N GLN A 71 12.07 -7.37 4.23
CA GLN A 71 11.26 -8.25 5.07
C GLN A 71 9.76 -8.07 4.83
N LEU A 72 9.36 -6.89 4.33
CA LEU A 72 7.97 -6.55 3.99
C LEU A 72 7.63 -6.89 2.52
N ASN A 73 8.56 -7.47 1.76
CA ASN A 73 8.28 -7.90 0.39
C ASN A 73 7.92 -9.38 0.33
N PHE A 74 6.67 -9.71 0.70
CA PHE A 74 6.16 -11.08 0.60
C PHE A 74 5.91 -11.46 -0.86
N GLY A 75 6.73 -12.36 -1.39
CA GLY A 75 6.65 -12.80 -2.78
C GLY A 75 7.84 -13.65 -3.21
N ARG A 76 7.93 -13.91 -4.52
CA ARG A 76 9.03 -14.70 -5.12
C ARG A 76 10.31 -13.89 -5.32
N LEU A 77 10.20 -12.57 -5.43
CA LEU A 77 11.34 -11.70 -5.71
C LEU A 77 12.09 -11.38 -4.43
N LYS A 78 13.39 -11.67 -4.43
CA LYS A 78 14.29 -11.32 -3.31
C LYS A 78 14.61 -9.83 -3.31
N GLY A 79 14.68 -9.23 -2.13
CA GLY A 79 14.99 -7.81 -1.91
C GLY A 79 13.75 -6.96 -1.69
N SER A 80 13.93 -5.67 -1.40
CA SER A 80 12.85 -4.71 -1.26
C SER A 80 12.20 -4.35 -2.60
N ARG A 81 11.02 -3.74 -2.57
CA ARG A 81 10.35 -3.25 -3.80
C ARG A 81 11.20 -2.19 -4.50
N GLU A 82 11.85 -1.32 -3.72
CA GLU A 82 12.84 -0.36 -4.22
C GLU A 82 13.99 -1.06 -4.93
N SER A 83 14.67 -2.02 -4.29
CA SER A 83 15.81 -2.71 -4.91
C SER A 83 15.43 -3.41 -6.21
N ASN A 84 14.22 -3.95 -6.29
CA ASN A 84 13.70 -4.58 -7.51
C ASN A 84 13.43 -3.57 -8.62
N PHE A 85 13.00 -2.34 -8.29
CA PHE A 85 12.86 -1.24 -9.25
C PHE A 85 14.20 -0.75 -9.76
N ARG A 86 15.15 -0.55 -8.84
CA ARG A 86 16.48 -0.01 -9.15
C ARG A 86 17.31 -0.90 -10.06
N ARG A 87 17.04 -2.20 -10.10
CA ARG A 87 17.70 -3.13 -11.04
C ARG A 87 17.60 -2.68 -12.50
N ASN A 88 16.49 -2.03 -12.87
CA ASN A 88 16.24 -1.56 -14.23
C ASN A 88 16.16 -0.03 -14.35
N ASN A 89 16.22 0.69 -13.22
CA ASN A 89 16.07 2.15 -13.14
C ASN A 89 17.02 2.67 -12.03
N PRO A 90 18.33 2.77 -12.29
CA PRO A 90 19.33 3.05 -11.25
C PRO A 90 19.12 4.41 -10.58
N GLU A 91 18.66 5.40 -11.34
CA GLU A 91 18.46 6.78 -10.88
C GLU A 91 17.07 6.96 -10.25
N ASP A 92 17.00 7.78 -9.18
CA ASP A 92 15.74 8.10 -8.49
C ASP A 92 14.70 8.68 -9.45
N GLU A 93 15.13 9.60 -10.31
CA GLU A 93 14.25 10.27 -11.26
C GLU A 93 13.65 9.28 -12.27
N GLU A 94 14.44 8.32 -12.76
CA GLU A 94 13.95 7.27 -13.66
C GLU A 94 12.95 6.34 -12.96
N MET A 95 13.25 5.95 -11.72
CA MET A 95 12.38 5.12 -10.91
C MET A 95 11.02 5.80 -10.66
N ILE A 96 11.03 7.07 -10.23
CA ILE A 96 9.80 7.82 -9.90
C ILE A 96 8.93 8.03 -11.15
N ARG A 97 9.56 8.27 -12.30
CA ARG A 97 8.90 8.49 -13.59
C ARG A 97 8.30 7.23 -14.20
N HIS A 98 8.70 6.06 -13.72
CA HIS A 98 8.28 4.78 -14.25
C HIS A 98 6.77 4.53 -13.99
N PRO A 99 5.98 4.03 -14.95
CA PRO A 99 4.52 3.90 -14.80
C PRO A 99 4.14 2.94 -13.66
N HIS A 100 4.90 1.87 -13.45
CA HIS A 100 4.67 0.96 -12.32
C HIS A 100 5.02 1.55 -10.94
N PHE A 101 5.66 2.72 -10.85
CA PHE A 101 5.90 3.41 -9.57
C PHE A 101 4.63 4.05 -9.01
N LEU A 102 3.64 4.36 -9.87
CA LEU A 102 2.39 5.02 -9.49
C LEU A 102 1.63 4.30 -8.36
N LYS A 103 1.70 2.97 -8.29
CA LYS A 103 1.08 2.21 -7.20
C LYS A 103 1.72 2.47 -5.83
N TYR A 104 3.02 2.76 -5.79
CA TYR A 104 3.71 3.12 -4.55
C TYR A 104 3.37 4.55 -4.16
N LEU A 105 3.41 5.47 -5.12
CA LEU A 105 2.98 6.86 -4.90
C LEU A 105 1.54 6.93 -4.38
N ARG A 106 0.63 6.16 -4.98
CA ARG A 106 -0.76 6.02 -4.53
C ARG A 106 -0.81 5.57 -3.07
N TYR A 107 -0.06 4.53 -2.71
CA TYR A 107 -0.05 4.02 -1.34
C TYR A 107 0.53 5.05 -0.36
N PHE A 108 1.65 5.69 -0.70
CA PHE A 108 2.25 6.74 0.12
C PHE A 108 1.26 7.85 0.46
N ILE A 109 0.44 8.25 -0.51
CA ILE A 109 -0.55 9.31 -0.34
C ILE A 109 -1.80 8.81 0.39
N PHE A 110 -2.47 7.79 -0.14
CA PHE A 110 -3.83 7.42 0.24
C PHE A 110 -3.92 6.30 1.28
N GLY A 111 -2.83 5.56 1.51
CA GLY A 111 -2.85 4.33 2.30
C GLY A 111 -3.45 3.15 1.53
N ALA A 112 -3.82 2.12 2.27
CA ALA A 112 -4.39 0.89 1.72
C ALA A 112 -5.64 1.15 0.86
N ASP A 113 -5.74 0.46 -0.28
CA ASP A 113 -6.87 0.54 -1.20
C ASP A 113 -8.01 -0.39 -0.79
N LEU A 114 -8.58 -0.13 0.39
CA LEU A 114 -9.73 -0.85 0.92
C LEU A 114 -10.89 0.12 1.18
N PRO A 115 -12.15 -0.36 1.14
CA PRO A 115 -13.29 0.40 1.63
C PRO A 115 -13.03 1.02 3.00
N ARG A 116 -13.38 2.30 3.18
CA ARG A 116 -13.07 3.06 4.40
C ARG A 116 -13.60 2.37 5.67
N ASP A 117 -14.80 1.80 5.60
CA ASP A 117 -15.42 1.07 6.70
C ASP A 117 -14.62 -0.19 7.09
N LEU A 118 -13.97 -0.85 6.13
CA LEU A 118 -13.06 -1.97 6.42
C LEU A 118 -11.78 -1.50 7.09
N CYS A 119 -11.22 -0.38 6.63
CA CYS A 119 -10.02 0.20 7.24
C CYS A 119 -10.28 0.54 8.71
N GLU A 120 -11.38 1.23 8.99
CA GLU A 120 -11.76 1.66 10.34
C GLU A 120 -12.04 0.48 11.28
N GLU A 121 -12.76 -0.55 10.81
CA GLU A 121 -13.05 -1.73 11.64
C GLU A 121 -11.78 -2.57 11.90
N PHE A 122 -10.91 -2.74 10.90
CA PHE A 122 -9.64 -3.44 11.11
C PHE A 122 -8.73 -2.69 12.10
N ALA A 123 -8.66 -1.37 11.97
CA ALA A 123 -7.92 -0.50 12.87
C ALA A 123 -8.37 -0.64 14.32
N LYS A 124 -9.68 -0.61 14.53
CA LYS A 124 -10.28 -0.82 15.84
C LYS A 124 -9.86 -2.17 16.43
N ARG A 125 -9.90 -3.24 15.63
CA ARG A 125 -9.48 -4.58 16.07
C ARG A 125 -8.01 -4.64 16.45
N VAL A 126 -7.14 -3.97 15.70
CA VAL A 126 -5.71 -3.88 16.06
C VAL A 126 -5.52 -3.12 17.38
N ALA A 127 -6.26 -2.02 17.58
CA ALA A 127 -6.20 -1.24 18.82
C ALA A 127 -6.69 -2.06 20.03
N ASP A 128 -7.70 -2.91 19.86
CA ASP A 128 -8.24 -3.78 20.92
C ASP A 128 -7.24 -4.86 21.37
N CYS A 129 -6.23 -5.20 20.55
CA CYS A 129 -5.20 -6.19 20.90
C CYS A 129 -4.11 -5.66 21.87
N TYR A 130 -4.02 -4.33 22.10
CA TYR A 130 -2.92 -3.63 22.79
C TYR A 130 -1.53 -3.84 22.13
N HIS A 131 -1.07 -5.08 22.02
CA HIS A 131 0.05 -5.52 21.22
C HIS A 131 -0.33 -6.79 20.44
N VAL A 132 -0.35 -6.69 19.11
CA VAL A 132 -0.64 -7.82 18.24
C VAL A 132 0.41 -8.91 18.44
N ASN A 133 -0.05 -10.08 18.89
CA ASN A 133 0.71 -11.31 18.96
C ASN A 133 0.32 -12.28 17.83
N GLY A 134 0.92 -13.47 17.80
CA GLY A 134 0.65 -14.46 16.76
C GLY A 134 -0.81 -14.94 16.70
N SER A 135 -1.49 -15.09 17.84
CA SER A 135 -2.92 -15.44 17.88
C SER A 135 -3.77 -14.33 17.31
N ASP A 136 -3.52 -13.08 17.75
CA ASP A 136 -4.24 -11.90 17.26
C ASP A 136 -4.08 -11.74 15.75
N ALA A 137 -2.88 -11.96 15.22
CA ALA A 137 -2.61 -11.90 13.78
C ALA A 137 -3.42 -12.95 12.99
N LEU A 138 -3.63 -14.15 13.54
CA LEU A 138 -4.46 -15.17 12.91
C LEU A 138 -5.95 -14.76 12.93
N GLU A 139 -6.43 -14.20 14.04
CA GLU A 139 -7.81 -13.73 14.18
C GLU A 139 -8.11 -12.53 13.27
N LEU A 140 -7.21 -11.55 13.23
CA LEU A 140 -7.27 -10.40 12.32
C LEU A 140 -7.27 -10.86 10.86
N GLY A 141 -6.40 -11.81 10.50
CA GLY A 141 -6.34 -12.40 9.16
C GLY A 141 -7.60 -13.19 8.80
N ASP A 142 -8.18 -13.94 9.74
CA ASP A 142 -9.40 -14.70 9.52
C ASP A 142 -10.63 -13.80 9.36
N TRP A 143 -10.70 -12.73 10.15
CA TRP A 143 -11.71 -11.69 9.98
C TRP A 143 -11.59 -11.00 8.61
N ALA A 144 -10.39 -10.55 8.24
CA ALA A 144 -10.13 -9.88 6.96
C ALA A 144 -10.47 -10.79 5.77
N ARG A 145 -10.11 -12.07 5.84
CA ARG A 145 -10.48 -13.10 4.87
C ARG A 145 -12.01 -13.26 4.77
N GLY A 146 -12.70 -13.24 5.90
CA GLY A 146 -14.17 -13.28 5.96
C GLY A 146 -14.80 -12.11 5.19
N GLU A 147 -14.28 -10.90 5.39
CA GLU A 147 -14.75 -9.69 4.71
C GLU A 147 -14.49 -9.72 3.20
N VAL A 148 -13.30 -10.16 2.78
CA VAL A 148 -12.97 -10.34 1.35
C VAL A 148 -13.96 -11.28 0.67
N ARG A 149 -14.30 -12.41 1.32
CA ARG A 149 -15.29 -13.37 0.79
C ARG A 149 -16.70 -12.78 0.75
N ARG A 150 -17.13 -12.17 1.85
CA ARG A 150 -18.48 -11.58 1.98
C ARG A 150 -18.74 -10.51 0.93
N ARG A 151 -17.71 -9.70 0.64
CA ARG A 151 -17.76 -8.60 -0.33
C ARG A 151 -17.34 -9.01 -1.75
N ARG A 152 -16.95 -10.27 -1.96
CA ARG A 152 -16.49 -10.82 -3.25
C ARG A 152 -15.31 -10.05 -3.85
N MET A 153 -14.40 -9.60 -3.00
CA MET A 153 -13.20 -8.88 -3.40
C MET A 153 -12.13 -9.83 -3.96
N ASP A 154 -11.19 -9.31 -4.75
CA ASP A 154 -10.06 -10.10 -5.25
C ASP A 154 -9.12 -10.48 -4.10
N GLY A 155 -8.87 -11.79 -3.92
CA GLY A 155 -8.12 -12.28 -2.76
C GLY A 155 -6.65 -11.87 -2.75
N GLN A 156 -6.01 -11.82 -3.93
CA GLN A 156 -4.58 -11.50 -4.04
C GLN A 156 -4.34 -10.00 -3.81
N HIS A 157 -5.14 -9.15 -4.45
CA HIS A 157 -5.12 -7.71 -4.24
C HIS A 157 -5.48 -7.36 -2.79
N SER A 158 -6.58 -7.92 -2.26
CA SER A 158 -6.99 -7.64 -0.88
C SER A 158 -5.93 -8.05 0.13
N ALA A 159 -5.21 -9.16 -0.09
CA ALA A 159 -4.11 -9.56 0.80
C ALA A 159 -3.01 -8.49 0.86
N GLU A 160 -2.63 -7.92 -0.29
CA GLU A 160 -1.64 -6.84 -0.35
C GLU A 160 -2.16 -5.56 0.33
N GLU A 161 -3.43 -5.22 0.17
CA GLU A 161 -4.01 -4.04 0.82
C GLU A 161 -4.20 -4.23 2.34
N PHE A 162 -4.54 -5.42 2.83
CA PHE A 162 -4.58 -5.70 4.27
C PHE A 162 -3.18 -5.73 4.90
N HIS A 163 -2.16 -6.15 4.16
CA HIS A 163 -0.76 -6.02 4.57
C HIS A 163 -0.42 -4.54 4.79
N LYS A 164 -0.65 -3.70 3.78
CA LYS A 164 -0.45 -2.25 3.87
C LYS A 164 -1.18 -1.64 5.06
N LEU A 165 -2.46 -1.98 5.22
CA LEU A 165 -3.28 -1.49 6.33
C LEU A 165 -2.74 -1.93 7.69
N ALA A 166 -2.26 -3.18 7.83
CA ALA A 166 -1.65 -3.66 9.06
C ALA A 166 -0.39 -2.87 9.43
N LEU A 167 0.43 -2.51 8.44
CA LEU A 167 1.58 -1.62 8.67
C LEU A 167 1.15 -0.21 9.07
N ASP A 168 0.16 0.37 8.39
CA ASP A 168 -0.42 1.67 8.74
C ASP A 168 -1.01 1.66 10.17
N CYS A 169 -1.49 0.50 10.65
CA CYS A 169 -1.98 0.30 12.01
C CYS A 169 -0.88 -0.01 13.05
N GLY A 170 0.40 -0.02 12.65
CA GLY A 170 1.52 -0.28 13.56
C GLY A 170 1.76 -1.76 13.89
N VAL A 171 1.18 -2.69 13.13
CA VAL A 171 1.44 -4.12 13.31
C VAL A 171 2.89 -4.44 12.90
N HIS A 172 3.61 -5.12 13.78
CA HIS A 172 5.02 -5.47 13.55
C HIS A 172 5.18 -6.39 12.34
N ALA A 173 6.26 -6.20 11.56
CA ALA A 173 6.56 -6.92 10.30
C ALA A 173 6.40 -8.45 10.40
N MET A 174 6.79 -9.03 11.54
CA MET A 174 6.64 -10.46 11.85
C MET A 174 5.20 -10.96 11.69
N TRP A 175 4.21 -10.16 12.10
CA TRP A 175 2.79 -10.55 12.13
C TRP A 175 2.02 -10.13 10.90
N VAL A 176 2.47 -9.08 10.21
CA VAL A 176 1.88 -8.60 8.97
C VAL A 176 1.85 -9.68 7.89
N GLY A 177 2.92 -10.49 7.78
CA GLY A 177 2.96 -11.63 6.85
C GLY A 177 1.92 -12.71 7.16
N THR A 178 1.61 -12.93 8.44
CA THR A 178 0.57 -13.88 8.86
C THR A 178 -0.80 -13.43 8.38
N ILE A 179 -1.11 -12.13 8.51
CA ILE A 179 -2.38 -11.55 8.04
C ILE A 179 -2.47 -11.65 6.51
N TYR A 180 -1.39 -11.30 5.80
CA TYR A 180 -1.30 -11.43 4.35
C TYR A 180 -1.60 -12.86 3.86
N ASP A 181 -0.94 -13.86 4.43
CA ASP A 181 -1.11 -15.26 4.02
C ASP A 181 -2.53 -15.76 4.29
N ARG A 182 -3.13 -15.37 5.43
CA ARG A 182 -4.52 -15.71 5.74
C ARG A 182 -5.49 -15.16 4.71
N VAL A 183 -5.35 -13.90 4.31
CA VAL A 183 -6.24 -13.28 3.30
C VAL A 183 -6.04 -13.89 1.91
N LYS A 184 -4.78 -14.14 1.51
CA LYS A 184 -4.42 -14.64 0.18
C LYS A 184 -5.03 -16.00 -0.16
N ILE A 185 -5.27 -16.87 0.82
CA ILE A 185 -5.86 -18.21 0.63
C ILE A 185 -7.38 -18.14 0.37
N ALA A 186 -7.99 -16.94 0.29
CA ALA A 186 -9.37 -16.82 -0.16
C ALA A 186 -9.51 -17.35 -1.61
N PRO A 187 -10.29 -18.42 -1.86
CA PRO A 187 -10.54 -18.86 -3.24
C PRO A 187 -11.25 -17.73 -4.00
N PRO A 188 -10.94 -17.54 -5.31
CA PRO A 188 -11.60 -16.51 -6.10
C PRO A 188 -13.12 -16.73 -6.06
N ALA A 189 -13.88 -15.64 -5.93
CA ALA A 189 -15.32 -15.69 -6.08
C ALA A 189 -15.64 -16.39 -7.42
N SER A 190 -16.30 -17.55 -7.33
CA SER A 190 -16.56 -18.49 -8.41
C SER A 190 -16.90 -17.80 -9.74
N ARG A 191 -16.08 -18.08 -10.77
CA ARG A 191 -16.41 -17.91 -12.19
C ARG A 191 -17.27 -19.07 -12.69
N TYR A 192 -18.37 -19.37 -12.02
CA TYR A 192 -19.41 -20.24 -12.57
C TYR A 192 -20.68 -19.41 -12.75
N ARG A 193 -20.86 -18.92 -13.98
CA ARG A 193 -22.17 -18.84 -14.63
C ARG A 193 -22.33 -20.10 -15.45
#